data_AF-A0A849PSL5-F1
#
_entry.id   AF-A0A849PSL5-F1
#
_cell.length_a   1.000
_cell.length_b   1.000
_cell.length_c   1.000
_cell.angle_alpha   90.00
_cell.angle_beta   90.00
_cell.angle_gamma   90.00
#
_symmetry.space_group_name_H-M   'P 1'
#
loop_
_entity.id
_entity.type
_entity.pdbx_description
1 polymer ?
#
loop_
_entity_poly.entity_id
_entity_poly.type
_entity_poly.pdbx_seq_one_letter_code
_entity_poly.pdbx_strand_id
1 'polypeptide(L)' 'MDVEDKIDLIKSFAEEIIKEDELRELFKTKKKIVAYDGFEPSGQIHIAQGL' A
#
# COMPACT_ATOMS: atom_id res chain seq x y z
N MET A 1 16.42 0.26 1.52
CA MET A 1 15.29 0.62 2.38
C MET A 1 15.20 -0.40 3.48
N ASP A 2 15.41 0.05 4.71
CA ASP A 2 15.11 -0.75 5.88
C ASP A 2 13.58 -0.85 6.10
N VAL A 3 13.15 -1.36 7.26
CA VAL A 3 11.71 -1.51 7.54
C VAL A 3 11.05 -0.17 7.81
N GLU A 4 11.72 0.76 8.51
CA GLU A 4 11.12 2.06 8.84
C GLU A 4 11.04 2.97 7.61
N ASP A 5 12.04 2.96 6.73
CA ASP A 5 12.01 3.64 5.43
C ASP A 5 10.77 3.25 4.61
N LYS A 6 10.40 1.96 4.65
CA LYS A 6 9.23 1.45 3.93
C LYS A 6 7.93 1.89 4.59
N ILE A 7 7.88 1.91 5.92
CA ILE A 7 6.70 2.37 6.66
C ILE A 7 6.48 3.87 6.42
N ASP A 8 7.54 4.67 6.49
CA ASP A 8 7.47 6.12 6.24
C ASP A 8 7.02 6.41 4.81
N LEU A 9 7.47 5.61 3.83
CA LEU A 9 6.98 5.71 2.46
C LEU A 9 5.47 5.44 2.38
N ILE A 10 4.96 4.37 3.00
CA ILE A 10 3.52 4.09 3.01
C ILE A 10 2.74 5.23 3.68
N LYS A 11 3.21 5.73 4.81
CA LYS A 11 2.57 6.85 5.54
C LYS A 11 2.53 8.16 4.77
N SER A 12 3.40 8.34 3.77
CA SER A 12 3.41 9.56 2.96
C SER A 12 2.18 9.70 2.05
N PHE A 13 1.50 8.59 1.73
CA PHE A 13 0.33 8.58 0.84
C PHE A 13 -0.89 7.86 1.41
N ALA A 14 -0.71 6.95 2.37
CA ALA A 14 -1.83 6.24 2.98
C ALA A 14 -2.53 7.14 4.02
N GLU A 15 -3.83 7.36 3.83
CA GLU A 15 -4.66 8.08 4.81
C GLU A 15 -4.84 7.28 6.11
N GLU A 16 -4.96 5.95 6.00
CA GLU A 16 -5.12 5.04 7.12
C GLU A 16 -4.28 3.76 6.93
N ILE A 17 -3.69 3.28 8.01
CA ILE A 17 -3.01 1.98 8.06
C ILE A 17 -3.64 1.15 9.17
N ILE A 18 -4.36 0.10 8.79
CA ILE A 18 -4.89 -0.86 9.75
C ILE A 18 -3.74 -1.73 10.27
N LYS A 19 -3.45 -1.61 11.56
CA LYS A 19 -2.42 -2.41 12.28
C LYS A 19 -1.01 -2.30 11.68
N GLU A 20 -0.41 -1.13 11.84
CA GLU A 20 0.95 -0.82 11.40
C GLU A 20 2.02 -1.83 11.87
N ASP A 21 1.85 -2.43 13.06
CA ASP A 21 2.78 -3.45 13.57
C ASP A 21 2.77 -4.74 12.76
N GLU A 22 1.60 -5.17 12.26
CA GLU A 22 1.51 -6.34 11.37
C GLU A 22 2.19 -6.05 10.02
N LEU A 23 2.09 -4.80 9.52
CA LEU A 23 2.79 -4.34 8.31
C LEU A 23 4.32 -4.31 8.51
N ARG A 24 4.80 -3.85 9.68
CA ARG A 24 6.22 -3.92 10.06
C ARG A 24 6.73 -5.35 10.05
N GLU A 25 5.99 -6.28 10.67
CA GLU A 25 6.36 -7.69 10.69
C GLU A 25 6.39 -8.28 9.28
N LEU A 26 5.41 -7.94 8.42
CA LEU A 26 5.40 -8.36 7.02
C LEU A 26 6.67 -7.91 6.28
N PHE A 27 7.11 -6.67 6.47
CA PHE A 27 8.32 -6.13 5.84
C PHE A 27 9.62 -6.75 6.36
N LYS A 28 9.63 -7.33 7.56
CA LYS A 28 10.77 -8.11 8.09
C LYS A 28 10.88 -9.50 7.43
N THR A 29 9.78 -10.02 6.86
CA THR A 29 9.80 -11.33 6.21
C THR A 29 10.48 -11.28 4.83
N LYS A 30 11.02 -12.42 4.37
CA LYS A 30 11.52 -12.58 2.98
C LYS A 30 10.42 -12.96 1.98
N LYS A 31 9.14 -12.90 2.39
CA LYS A 31 8.03 -13.27 1.51
C LYS A 31 7.83 -12.19 0.45
N LYS A 32 7.40 -12.62 -0.74
CA LYS A 32 6.95 -11.68 -1.77
C LYS A 32 5.64 -11.04 -1.30
N ILE A 33 5.63 -9.72 -1.18
CA ILE A 33 4.45 -8.94 -0.81
C ILE A 33 3.56 -8.79 -2.05
N VAL A 34 2.25 -8.90 -1.86
CA VAL A 34 1.24 -8.74 -2.91
C VAL A 34 0.27 -7.66 -2.45
N ALA A 35 0.05 -6.66 -3.31
CA ALA A 35 -0.96 -5.63 -3.13
C ALA A 35 -1.97 -5.71 -4.28
N TYR A 36 -3.18 -5.23 -4.05
CA TYR A 36 -4.26 -5.25 -5.03
C TYR A 36 -5.13 -4.00 -4.87
N ASP A 37 -5.51 -3.43 -5.99
CA ASP A 37 -6.53 -2.39 -6.10
C ASP A 37 -7.54 -2.81 -7.18
N GLY A 38 -8.82 -2.67 -6.87
CA GLY A 38 -9.93 -3.18 -7.66
C GLY A 38 -10.84 -2.05 -8.11
N PHE A 39 -11.14 -2.00 -9.40
CA PHE A 39 -12.07 -1.03 -9.96
C PHE A 39 -13.14 -1.74 -10.79
N GLU A 40 -14.35 -1.17 -10.79
CA GLU A 40 -15.44 -1.61 -11.65
C GLU A 40 -15.40 -0.83 -12.98
N PRO A 41 -15.34 -1.50 -14.15
CA PRO A 41 -15.34 -0.83 -15.44
C PRO A 41 -16.76 -0.37 -15.83
N SER A 42 -17.21 0.73 -15.22
CA SER A 42 -18.58 1.25 -15.35
C SER A 42 -18.71 2.48 -16.28
N GLY A 43 -17.61 2.91 -16.92
CA GLY A 43 -17.60 4.08 -17.79
C GLY A 43 -16.20 4.55 -18.14
N GLN A 44 -16.05 5.85 -18.42
CA GLN A 44 -14.72 6.46 -18.58
C GLN A 44 -14.00 6.50 -17.24
N ILE A 45 -12.71 6.17 -17.25
CA ILE A 45 -11.89 6.19 -16.03
C ILE A 45 -11.71 7.62 -15.53
N HIS A 46 -11.87 7.83 -14.22
CA HIS A 46 -11.58 9.12 -13.61
C HIS A 46 -10.07 9.28 -13.39
N ILE A 47 -9.57 10.52 -13.46
CA ILE A 47 -8.14 10.81 -13.32
C ILE A 47 -7.53 10.27 -12.02
N ALA A 48 -8.30 10.29 -10.93
CA ALA A 48 -7.86 9.77 -9.62
C ALA A 48 -7.67 8.24 -9.57
N GLN A 49 -8.20 7.50 -10.53
CA GLN A 49 -8.03 6.04 -10.61
C GLN A 49 -6.81 5.64 -11.45
N GLY A 50 -6.20 6.59 -12.17
CA GLY A 50 -5.08 6.33 -13.08
C GLY A 50 -3.77 7.03 -12.73
N LEU A 51 -3.78 7.98 -11.80
CA LEU A 51 -2.60 8.70 -11.27
C LEU A 51 -2.31 8.26 -9.85
#